data_AF-A0A8H3GPK5-F1
#
_entry.id   AF-A0A8H3GPK5-F1
#
_cell.length_a   1.000
_cell.length_b   1.000
_cell.length_c   1.000
_cell.angle_alpha   90.00
_cell.angle_beta   90.00
_cell.angle_gamma   90.00
#
_symmetry.space_group_name_H-M   'P 1'
#
loop_
_entity.id
_entity.type
_entity.pdbx_description
1 polymer ?
#
loop_
_entity_poly.entity_id
_entity_poly.type
_entity_poly.pdbx_seq_one_letter_code
_entity_poly.pdbx_strand_id
1 'polypeptide(L)'
;MVMLTRFLIAALTLAASSLALPSNATFSETDSDDLDLVCGTDDYLSSGGLSEANEARPLAVPETRVIQIYWNVIHANNTYSGGYLSSNQVNSAIAALNLQFIGSGFEFKRAGLNYTKNSEWFLRADKNELTTTMKNQLHTGTAKDLNVYTTNYDQGKILTHEVGHWAGLFHTFQGGCTGEGDKVSDTPAEKSAATQCPIGRDSCPESTGMDPIRNYMDYTYDACKTDPFTSGQITRMKNMMQQHRAS
;
A
#
# COMPACT_ATOMS: atom_id res chain seq x y z
N MET A 1 -15.26 56.69 2.13
CA MET A 1 -14.96 57.49 0.93
C MET A 1 -13.84 56.79 0.18
N VAL A 2 -14.17 56.30 -1.02
CA VAL A 2 -13.28 56.09 -2.18
C VAL A 2 -12.28 54.91 -2.18
N MET A 3 -12.62 53.99 -3.10
CA MET A 3 -11.84 53.24 -4.11
C MET A 3 -10.60 52.43 -3.69
N LEU A 4 -10.57 51.12 -3.95
CA LEU A 4 -10.36 50.46 -5.27
C LEU A 4 -9.09 50.94 -5.98
N THR A 5 -8.09 50.08 -6.03
CA THR A 5 -7.24 49.97 -7.23
C THR A 5 -6.95 48.51 -7.49
N ARG A 6 -7.52 48.02 -8.60
CA ARG A 6 -7.19 46.73 -9.21
C ARG A 6 -5.88 46.88 -9.96
N PHE A 7 -5.04 45.85 -9.96
CA PHE A 7 -4.32 45.44 -11.16
C PHE A 7 -4.25 43.92 -11.21
N LEU A 8 -4.88 43.35 -12.25
CA LEU A 8 -4.55 42.04 -12.78
C LEU A 8 -3.17 42.11 -13.43
N ILE A 9 -2.32 41.13 -13.17
CA ILE A 9 -1.43 40.56 -14.18
C ILE A 9 -1.56 39.04 -14.09
N ALA A 10 -2.06 38.45 -15.16
CA ALA A 10 -1.99 37.03 -15.40
C ALA A 10 -0.56 36.66 -15.85
N ALA A 11 0.02 35.64 -15.26
CA ALA A 11 1.07 34.84 -15.88
C ALA A 11 0.95 33.39 -15.39
N LEU A 12 0.63 32.54 -16.35
CA LEU A 12 0.53 31.09 -16.26
C LEU A 12 1.94 30.48 -16.21
N THR A 13 2.30 29.76 -15.15
CA THR A 13 3.28 28.66 -15.20
C THR A 13 2.88 27.58 -14.20
N LEU A 14 2.70 26.37 -14.71
CA LEU A 14 2.33 25.17 -13.97
C LEU A 14 3.37 24.82 -12.88
N ALA A 15 2.90 24.60 -11.66
CA ALA A 15 3.34 23.53 -10.77
C ALA A 15 2.22 23.32 -9.74
N ALA A 16 1.37 22.33 -9.96
CA ALA A 16 0.38 21.92 -8.96
C ALA A 16 1.12 21.16 -7.84
N SER A 17 1.58 21.90 -6.83
CA SER A 17 1.80 21.37 -5.49
C SER A 17 0.53 21.67 -4.69
N SER A 18 -0.27 20.67 -4.38
CA SER A 18 -1.46 20.81 -3.53
C SER A 18 -1.62 19.51 -2.73
N LEU A 19 -1.76 19.47 -1.41
CA LEU A 19 -1.93 20.48 -0.37
C LEU A 19 -1.53 19.81 0.95
N ALA A 20 -0.71 20.46 1.75
CA ALA A 20 -0.79 20.36 3.20
C ALA A 20 -1.31 21.73 3.68
N LEU A 21 -2.22 21.76 4.66
CA LEU A 21 -2.25 22.90 5.58
C LEU A 21 -2.48 22.44 7.03
N PRO A 22 -1.61 22.87 7.96
CA PRO A 22 -1.80 22.78 9.40
C PRO A 22 -2.59 24.00 9.90
N SER A 23 -3.22 23.91 11.07
CA SER A 23 -3.56 25.11 11.83
C SER A 23 -3.42 24.87 13.34
N ASN A 24 -2.42 25.54 13.90
CA ASN A 24 -2.19 25.88 15.30
C ASN A 24 -2.15 24.74 16.33
N ALA A 25 -0.90 24.37 16.63
CA ALA A 25 -0.52 23.62 17.82
C ALA A 25 -1.05 24.28 19.11
N THR A 26 -1.84 23.52 19.85
CA THR A 26 -1.53 23.23 21.25
C THR A 26 -1.41 21.70 21.35
N PHE A 27 -0.17 21.23 21.47
CA PHE A 27 0.19 19.82 21.59
C PHE A 27 0.38 19.50 23.08
N SER A 28 -0.46 18.59 23.62
CA SER A 28 -0.29 17.71 24.80
C SER A 28 -1.68 17.11 25.08
N GLU A 29 -1.94 15.81 25.22
CA GLU A 29 -1.12 14.65 25.57
C GLU A 29 -1.61 13.38 24.82
N THR A 30 -0.63 12.61 24.34
CA THR A 30 -0.56 11.12 24.23
C THR A 30 -1.50 10.34 23.29
N ASP A 31 -0.83 9.69 22.32
CA ASP A 31 -1.18 8.48 21.55
C ASP A 31 -2.52 8.45 20.80
N SER A 32 -2.43 8.60 19.47
CA SER A 32 -3.50 8.22 18.56
C SER A 32 -3.11 6.94 17.84
N ASP A 33 -3.66 5.85 18.36
CA ASP A 33 -3.76 4.51 17.78
C ASP A 33 -4.14 4.56 16.28
N ASP A 34 -3.23 4.06 15.44
CA ASP A 34 -3.45 3.88 14.00
C ASP A 34 -4.31 2.62 13.75
N LEU A 35 -5.29 2.74 12.84
CA LEU A 35 -6.13 1.62 12.43
C LEU A 35 -5.52 0.92 11.23
N ASP A 36 -5.19 -0.36 11.38
CA ASP A 36 -4.49 -1.11 10.33
C ASP A 36 -5.38 -1.76 9.30
N LEU A 37 -4.82 -1.80 8.10
CA LEU A 37 -5.51 -2.19 6.89
C LEU A 37 -4.92 -3.47 6.32
N VAL A 38 -5.52 -4.62 6.64
CA VAL A 38 -5.09 -5.92 6.11
C VAL A 38 -5.71 -6.13 4.74
N CYS A 39 -4.92 -6.09 3.67
CA CYS A 39 -5.39 -6.49 2.35
C CYS A 39 -5.13 -7.99 2.11
N GLY A 40 -6.04 -8.65 1.40
CA GLY A 40 -6.08 -10.09 1.32
C GLY A 40 -4.95 -10.71 0.51
N THR A 41 -3.95 -11.27 1.18
CA THR A 41 -3.40 -12.56 0.75
C THR A 41 -3.55 -13.57 1.86
N ASP A 42 -3.86 -14.80 1.48
CA ASP A 42 -3.52 -15.97 2.29
C ASP A 42 -2.00 -16.00 2.43
N ASP A 43 -1.51 -16.66 3.47
CA ASP A 43 -0.11 -16.84 3.83
C ASP A 43 0.67 -17.67 2.78
N TYR A 44 0.69 -17.21 1.54
CA TYR A 44 1.35 -17.86 0.40
C TYR A 44 2.82 -17.42 0.26
N LEU A 45 3.23 -16.38 0.99
CA LEU A 45 4.60 -15.88 1.01
C LEU A 45 5.55 -16.77 1.85
N SER A 46 5.01 -17.63 2.72
CA SER A 46 5.82 -18.60 3.50
C SER A 46 5.97 -19.96 2.81
N SER A 47 5.21 -20.25 1.75
CA SER A 47 5.11 -21.59 1.14
C SER A 47 5.50 -21.63 -0.35
N GLY A 48 6.63 -21.02 -0.71
CA GLY A 48 7.44 -21.42 -1.89
C GLY A 48 6.73 -21.54 -3.25
N GLY A 49 5.60 -20.87 -3.45
CA GLY A 49 4.68 -21.17 -4.56
C GLY A 49 4.51 -20.08 -5.62
N LEU A 50 5.18 -18.94 -5.52
CA LEU A 50 5.20 -17.97 -6.62
C LEU A 50 6.21 -18.43 -7.68
N SER A 51 5.72 -19.19 -8.66
CA SER A 51 6.47 -19.54 -9.86
C SER A 51 7.00 -18.28 -10.55
N GLU A 52 8.28 -18.33 -10.96
CA GLU A 52 9.09 -17.21 -11.41
C GLU A 52 8.56 -16.50 -12.68
N ALA A 53 7.85 -15.38 -12.50
CA ALA A 53 7.88 -14.31 -13.49
C ALA A 53 8.97 -13.31 -13.08
N ASN A 54 10.16 -13.47 -13.64
CA ASN A 54 11.16 -12.39 -13.66
C ASN A 54 10.64 -11.23 -14.53
N GLU A 55 11.28 -10.06 -14.43
CA GLU A 55 11.07 -8.88 -15.29
C GLU A 55 11.25 -9.15 -16.81
N ALA A 56 11.57 -10.37 -17.21
CA ALA A 56 12.12 -10.75 -18.51
C ALA A 56 11.14 -10.70 -19.70
N ARG A 57 9.95 -10.12 -19.57
CA ARG A 57 9.08 -9.92 -20.73
C ARG A 57 8.36 -8.58 -20.67
N PRO A 58 8.68 -7.64 -21.59
CA PRO A 58 7.84 -6.48 -21.83
C PRO A 58 6.49 -6.98 -22.35
N LEU A 59 5.47 -6.93 -21.51
CA LEU A 59 4.10 -7.08 -21.97
C LEU A 59 3.78 -5.87 -22.84
N ALA A 60 3.18 -6.12 -24.01
CA ALA A 60 2.60 -5.07 -24.84
C ALA A 60 1.77 -4.13 -23.96
N VAL A 61 1.95 -2.82 -24.14
CA VAL A 61 1.41 -1.73 -23.31
C VAL A 61 0.04 -2.10 -22.76
N PRO A 62 -0.11 -2.37 -21.44
CA PRO A 62 -1.41 -2.73 -20.94
C PRO A 62 -2.28 -1.49 -20.90
N GLU A 63 -3.48 -1.61 -21.45
CA GLU A 63 -4.60 -0.73 -21.10
C GLU A 63 -4.70 -0.63 -19.58
N THR A 64 -5.13 0.52 -19.08
CA THR A 64 -5.39 0.73 -17.65
C THR A 64 -6.17 -0.45 -17.09
N ARG A 65 -5.59 -1.15 -16.12
CA ARG A 65 -6.23 -2.27 -15.45
C ARG A 65 -7.01 -1.74 -14.25
N VAL A 66 -8.33 -1.77 -14.38
CA VAL A 66 -9.23 -1.43 -13.28
C VAL A 66 -9.31 -2.61 -12.31
N ILE A 67 -8.93 -2.37 -11.05
CA ILE A 67 -9.01 -3.31 -9.94
C ILE A 67 -10.22 -2.93 -9.09
N GLN A 68 -11.20 -3.82 -9.03
CA GLN A 68 -12.38 -3.65 -8.22
C GLN A 68 -12.05 -3.95 -6.75
N ILE A 69 -12.38 -3.04 -5.85
CA ILE A 69 -12.17 -3.17 -4.40
C ILE A 69 -13.48 -3.52 -3.70
N TYR A 70 -13.48 -4.65 -3.00
CA TYR A 70 -14.50 -5.01 -2.02
C TYR A 70 -13.93 -4.78 -0.62
N TRP A 71 -14.39 -3.73 0.04
CA TRP A 71 -13.91 -3.34 1.36
C TRP A 71 -14.81 -3.94 2.44
N ASN A 72 -14.22 -4.72 3.34
CA ASN A 72 -14.89 -5.34 4.47
C ASN A 72 -14.41 -4.66 5.76
N VAL A 73 -15.28 -3.88 6.37
CA VAL A 73 -15.03 -3.23 7.66
C VAL A 73 -15.41 -4.18 8.79
N ILE A 74 -14.43 -4.75 9.48
CA ILE A 74 -14.65 -5.57 10.67
C ILE A 74 -14.50 -4.66 11.87
N HIS A 75 -15.49 -4.68 12.77
CA HIS A 75 -15.53 -3.75 13.89
C HIS A 75 -16.12 -4.39 15.14
N ALA A 76 -15.59 -4.04 16.31
CA ALA A 76 -16.14 -4.46 17.61
C ALA A 76 -17.39 -3.67 18.00
N ASN A 77 -17.43 -2.38 17.65
CA ASN A 77 -18.54 -1.48 17.95
C ASN A 77 -18.60 -0.36 16.89
N ASN A 78 -19.45 0.66 17.07
CA ASN A 78 -19.70 1.69 16.04
C ASN A 78 -18.84 2.95 16.22
N THR A 79 -17.73 2.87 16.96
CA THR A 79 -16.75 3.96 17.09
C THR A 79 -15.56 3.71 16.18
N TYR A 80 -14.81 4.78 15.89
CA TYR A 80 -13.54 4.68 15.17
C TYR A 80 -12.55 3.73 15.87
N SER A 81 -12.37 3.87 17.18
CA SER A 81 -11.54 2.97 18.00
C SER A 81 -12.05 1.52 18.02
N GLY A 82 -13.34 1.31 17.76
CA GLY A 82 -13.93 0.00 17.57
C GLY A 82 -13.80 -0.55 16.15
N GLY A 83 -13.07 0.11 15.25
CA GLY A 83 -12.85 -0.29 13.86
C GLY A 83 -13.90 0.20 12.86
N TYR A 84 -14.88 1.01 13.28
CA TYR A 84 -15.97 1.44 12.42
C TYR A 84 -15.55 2.61 11.51
N LEU A 85 -15.02 2.29 10.33
CA LEU A 85 -14.63 3.28 9.34
C LEU A 85 -15.83 3.82 8.56
N SER A 86 -15.89 5.14 8.38
CA SER A 86 -16.87 5.75 7.49
C SER A 86 -16.58 5.48 6.00
N SER A 87 -17.61 5.53 5.16
CA SER A 87 -17.46 5.46 3.70
C SER A 87 -16.47 6.51 3.16
N ASN A 88 -16.39 7.68 3.78
CA ASN A 88 -15.46 8.74 3.37
C ASN A 88 -14.01 8.36 3.69
N GLN A 89 -13.74 7.80 4.87
CA GLN A 89 -12.40 7.31 5.22
C GLN A 89 -11.94 6.19 4.27
N VAL A 90 -12.84 5.26 3.95
CA VAL A 90 -12.56 4.21 2.94
C VAL A 90 -12.25 4.83 1.57
N ASN A 91 -13.04 5.80 1.12
CA ASN A 91 -12.79 6.47 -0.16
C ASN A 91 -11.48 7.25 -0.17
N SER A 92 -11.11 7.90 0.94
CA SER A 92 -9.83 8.60 1.08
C SER A 92 -8.65 7.62 0.99
N ALA A 93 -8.75 6.45 1.60
CA ALA A 93 -7.73 5.42 1.51
C ALA A 93 -7.57 4.89 0.07
N ILE A 94 -8.67 4.67 -0.65
CA ILE A 94 -8.64 4.28 -2.07
C ILE A 94 -8.06 5.40 -2.95
N ALA A 95 -8.34 6.66 -2.63
CA ALA A 95 -7.75 7.80 -3.34
C ALA A 95 -6.24 7.87 -3.13
N ALA A 96 -5.76 7.69 -1.88
CA ALA A 96 -4.34 7.60 -1.57
C ALA A 96 -3.67 6.44 -2.31
N LEU A 97 -4.31 5.27 -2.38
CA LEU A 97 -3.82 4.13 -3.13
C LEU A 97 -3.63 4.45 -4.62
N ASN A 98 -4.62 5.10 -5.25
CA ASN A 98 -4.49 5.53 -6.65
C ASN A 98 -3.36 6.54 -6.87
N LEU A 99 -3.08 7.41 -5.89
CA LEU A 99 -1.94 8.34 -5.96
C LEU A 99 -0.60 7.61 -5.86
N GLN A 100 -0.49 6.64 -4.94
CA GLN A 100 0.75 5.89 -4.71
C GLN A 100 1.07 4.90 -5.83
N PHE A 101 0.05 4.45 -6.58
CA PHE A 101 0.18 3.61 -7.76
C PHE A 101 0.14 4.39 -9.08
N ILE A 102 0.27 5.71 -9.06
CA ILE A 102 0.25 6.52 -10.29
C ILE A 102 1.35 6.06 -11.26
N GLY A 103 1.03 6.02 -12.55
CA GLY A 103 1.97 5.53 -13.59
C GLY A 103 2.13 4.02 -13.66
N SER A 104 1.65 3.25 -12.67
CA SER A 104 1.64 1.78 -12.75
C SER A 104 0.69 1.25 -13.83
N GLY A 105 -0.34 2.02 -14.21
CA GLY A 105 -1.42 1.56 -15.08
C GLY A 105 -2.49 0.75 -14.33
N PHE A 106 -2.45 0.71 -13.00
CA PHE A 106 -3.54 0.23 -12.15
C PHE A 106 -4.44 1.38 -11.74
N GLU A 107 -5.75 1.13 -11.76
CA GLU A 107 -6.78 2.04 -11.25
C GLU A 107 -7.65 1.28 -10.26
N PHE A 108 -7.76 1.78 -9.03
CA PHE A 108 -8.52 1.14 -7.96
C PHE A 108 -9.90 1.77 -7.81
N LYS A 109 -10.96 0.97 -7.95
CA LYS A 109 -12.36 1.43 -7.85
C LYS A 109 -13.13 0.67 -6.80
N ARG A 110 -13.81 1.38 -5.90
CA ARG A 110 -14.68 0.76 -4.90
C ARG A 110 -15.89 0.10 -5.57
N ALA A 111 -15.96 -1.22 -5.49
CA ALA A 111 -17.07 -2.04 -5.97
C ALA A 111 -18.05 -2.42 -4.86
N GLY A 112 -17.56 -2.54 -3.61
CA GLY A 112 -18.39 -2.84 -2.45
C GLY A 112 -17.80 -2.30 -1.15
N LEU A 113 -18.68 -2.05 -0.19
CA LEU A 113 -18.33 -1.65 1.18
C LEU A 113 -19.29 -2.37 2.14
N ASN A 114 -18.75 -3.33 2.88
CA ASN A 114 -19.49 -4.18 3.80
C ASN A 114 -19.06 -3.88 5.24
N TYR A 115 -19.99 -4.02 6.18
CA TYR A 115 -19.73 -3.84 7.60
C TYR A 115 -20.09 -5.11 8.35
N THR A 116 -19.14 -5.62 9.13
CA THR A 116 -19.30 -6.82 9.96
C THR A 116 -18.96 -6.50 11.39
N LYS A 117 -19.99 -6.48 12.25
CA LYS A 117 -19.81 -6.34 13.69
C LYS A 117 -19.40 -7.68 14.30
N ASN A 118 -18.11 -7.87 14.53
CA ASN A 118 -17.57 -9.06 15.18
C ASN A 118 -16.29 -8.70 15.95
N SER A 119 -16.40 -8.56 17.26
CA SER A 119 -15.26 -8.19 18.12
C SER A 119 -14.16 -9.25 18.16
N GLU A 120 -14.49 -10.54 17.99
CA GLU A 120 -13.47 -11.59 17.96
C GLU A 120 -12.63 -11.48 16.70
N TRP A 121 -13.26 -11.32 15.53
CA TRP A 121 -12.51 -11.09 14.29
C TRP A 121 -11.75 -9.77 14.31
N PHE A 122 -12.37 -8.70 14.83
CA PHE A 122 -11.70 -7.40 14.94
C PHE A 122 -10.39 -7.48 15.73
N LEU A 123 -10.37 -8.24 16.83
CA LEU A 123 -9.25 -8.27 17.77
C LEU A 123 -8.26 -9.43 17.52
N ARG A 124 -8.69 -10.50 16.84
CA ARG A 124 -7.97 -11.80 16.85
C ARG A 124 -7.93 -12.51 15.50
N ALA A 125 -8.37 -11.86 14.42
CA ALA A 125 -8.27 -12.43 13.07
C ALA A 125 -6.83 -12.42 12.51
N ASP A 126 -5.81 -12.24 13.35
CA ASP A 126 -4.39 -12.52 13.08
C ASP A 126 -4.03 -14.00 13.30
N LYS A 127 -4.92 -14.77 13.95
CA LYS A 127 -4.72 -16.21 14.20
C LYS A 127 -5.21 -17.01 13.00
N ASN A 128 -4.30 -17.74 12.34
CA ASN A 128 -4.48 -18.40 11.04
C ASN A 128 -5.88 -18.97 10.75
N GLU A 129 -6.50 -19.69 11.69
CA GLU A 129 -7.82 -20.28 11.47
C GLU A 129 -8.96 -19.24 11.44
N LEU A 130 -8.90 -18.23 12.32
CA LEU A 130 -9.89 -17.15 12.36
C LEU A 130 -9.75 -16.23 11.14
N THR A 131 -8.52 -15.91 10.74
CA THR A 131 -8.24 -15.13 9.52
C THR A 131 -8.84 -15.81 8.30
N THR A 132 -8.57 -17.11 8.15
CA THR A 132 -9.01 -17.91 7.00
C THR A 132 -10.53 -18.00 6.97
N THR A 133 -11.15 -18.28 8.11
CA THR A 133 -12.62 -18.38 8.21
C THR A 133 -13.29 -17.05 7.85
N MET A 134 -12.81 -15.94 8.40
CA MET A 134 -13.32 -14.60 8.11
C MET A 134 -13.18 -14.25 6.63
N LYS A 135 -11.98 -14.45 6.05
CA LYS A 135 -11.72 -14.16 4.63
C LYS A 135 -12.62 -15.00 3.73
N ASN A 136 -12.71 -16.32 3.96
CA ASN A 136 -13.56 -17.21 3.17
C ASN A 136 -15.04 -16.83 3.23
N GLN A 137 -15.53 -16.37 4.37
CA GLN A 137 -16.93 -15.99 4.52
C GLN A 137 -17.27 -14.65 3.88
N LEU A 138 -16.35 -13.69 3.91
CA LEU A 138 -16.60 -12.31 3.49
C LEU A 138 -16.04 -11.97 2.10
N HIS A 139 -15.23 -12.86 1.51
CA HIS A 139 -14.65 -12.66 0.19
C HIS A 139 -15.75 -12.47 -0.87
N THR A 140 -15.59 -11.44 -1.69
CA THR A 140 -16.46 -11.16 -2.83
C THR A 140 -15.64 -11.06 -4.11
N GLY A 141 -16.17 -11.59 -5.21
CA GLY A 141 -15.51 -11.53 -6.53
C GLY A 141 -14.59 -12.72 -6.78
N THR A 142 -13.59 -12.51 -7.64
CA THR A 142 -12.59 -13.52 -8.04
C THR A 142 -11.17 -13.07 -7.70
N ALA A 143 -10.16 -13.84 -8.12
CA ALA A 143 -8.75 -13.52 -7.84
C ALA A 143 -8.27 -12.18 -8.43
N LYS A 144 -8.99 -11.61 -9.41
CA LYS A 144 -8.70 -10.28 -9.97
C LYS A 144 -9.18 -9.12 -9.11
N ASP A 145 -10.11 -9.38 -8.19
CA ASP A 145 -10.75 -8.38 -7.34
C ASP A 145 -10.00 -8.30 -6.00
N LEU A 146 -9.77 -7.07 -5.53
CA LEU A 146 -9.05 -6.83 -4.29
C LEU A 146 -10.04 -6.80 -3.11
N ASN A 147 -9.92 -7.77 -2.20
CA ASN A 147 -10.64 -7.76 -0.94
C ASN A 147 -9.76 -7.16 0.16
N VAL A 148 -10.27 -6.13 0.83
CA VAL A 148 -9.58 -5.42 1.90
C VAL A 148 -10.37 -5.61 3.20
N TYR A 149 -9.69 -5.98 4.28
CA TYR A 149 -10.28 -6.28 5.58
C TYR A 149 -9.66 -5.39 6.66
N THR A 150 -10.45 -4.51 7.27
CA THR A 150 -9.93 -3.65 8.37
C THR A 150 -10.20 -4.28 9.71
N THR A 151 -9.16 -4.40 10.54
CA THR A 151 -9.19 -4.99 11.89
C THR A 151 -8.31 -4.17 12.84
N ASN A 152 -8.21 -4.56 14.12
CA ASN A 152 -7.41 -3.87 15.14
C ASN A 152 -5.92 -4.28 15.13
N TYR A 153 -5.32 -4.39 13.95
CA TYR A 153 -4.10 -5.16 13.79
C TYR A 153 -2.84 -4.30 13.60
N ASP A 154 -2.28 -3.79 14.70
CA ASP A 154 -1.14 -2.87 14.68
C ASP A 154 0.19 -3.57 14.35
N GLN A 155 0.54 -3.56 13.07
CA GLN A 155 1.88 -3.91 12.59
C GLN A 155 2.57 -2.74 11.88
N GLY A 156 1.99 -1.54 11.88
CA GLY A 156 2.54 -0.39 11.15
C GLY A 156 2.61 -0.62 9.64
N LYS A 157 1.63 -1.35 9.08
CA LYS A 157 1.58 -1.72 7.66
C LYS A 157 0.64 -0.80 6.90
N ILE A 158 1.15 -0.15 5.84
CA ILE A 158 0.30 0.66 4.95
C ILE A 158 -0.33 -0.14 3.83
N LEU A 159 -1.53 0.27 3.43
CA LEU A 159 -2.28 -0.29 2.30
C LEU A 159 -1.42 -0.56 1.08
N THR A 160 -0.58 0.41 0.71
CA THR A 160 0.20 0.37 -0.52
C THR A 160 1.27 -0.71 -0.49
N HIS A 161 1.87 -0.96 0.67
CA HIS A 161 2.82 -2.06 0.87
C HIS A 161 2.12 -3.41 0.66
N GLU A 162 0.98 -3.59 1.32
CA GLU A 162 0.23 -4.84 1.25
C GLU A 162 -0.35 -5.08 -0.16
N VAL A 163 -0.81 -4.04 -0.84
CA VAL A 163 -1.25 -4.14 -2.26
C VAL A 163 -0.07 -4.45 -3.17
N GLY A 164 1.13 -3.96 -2.86
CA GLY A 164 2.38 -4.37 -3.53
C GLY A 164 2.59 -5.88 -3.46
N HIS A 165 2.43 -6.49 -2.28
CA HIS A 165 2.47 -7.94 -2.11
C HIS A 165 1.35 -8.66 -2.84
N TRP A 166 0.12 -8.16 -2.76
CA TRP A 166 -1.02 -8.73 -3.49
C TRP A 166 -0.76 -8.79 -4.99
N ALA A 167 -0.05 -7.78 -5.52
CA ALA A 167 0.40 -7.68 -6.90
C ALA A 167 1.74 -8.40 -7.17
N GLY A 168 2.34 -9.05 -6.19
CA GLY A 168 3.49 -9.96 -6.35
C GLY A 168 4.88 -9.35 -6.11
N LEU A 169 4.97 -8.17 -5.50
CA LEU A 169 6.24 -7.62 -5.02
C LEU A 169 6.71 -8.35 -3.76
N PHE A 170 8.02 -8.51 -3.64
CA PHE A 170 8.67 -8.93 -2.41
C PHE A 170 9.15 -7.70 -1.63
N HIS A 171 9.53 -7.92 -0.36
CA HIS A 171 10.26 -6.91 0.39
C HIS A 171 11.60 -6.60 -0.29
N THR A 172 12.03 -5.35 -0.23
CA THR A 172 13.31 -4.90 -0.79
C THR A 172 14.52 -5.62 -0.20
N PHE A 173 14.44 -6.04 1.07
CA PHE A 173 15.47 -6.81 1.77
C PHE A 173 15.43 -8.32 1.53
N GLN A 174 14.55 -8.80 0.65
CA GLN A 174 14.46 -10.23 0.34
C GLN A 174 15.77 -10.71 -0.29
N GLY A 175 16.30 -11.85 0.16
CA GLY A 175 17.54 -12.42 -0.36
C GLY A 175 18.83 -11.74 0.14
N GLY A 176 18.75 -10.59 0.82
CA GLY A 176 19.92 -9.89 1.34
C GLY A 176 20.92 -9.45 0.26
N CYS A 177 22.15 -9.10 0.66
CA CYS A 177 23.15 -8.54 -0.26
C CYS A 177 23.63 -9.48 -1.38
N THR A 178 23.50 -10.79 -1.22
CA THR A 178 24.10 -11.79 -2.13
C THR A 178 23.11 -12.80 -2.69
N GLY A 179 21.84 -12.74 -2.28
CA GLY A 179 20.80 -13.64 -2.78
C GLY A 179 20.16 -13.14 -4.07
N GLU A 180 19.03 -13.73 -4.43
CA GLU A 180 18.30 -13.38 -5.66
C GLU A 180 17.50 -12.07 -5.58
N GLY A 181 17.65 -11.32 -4.47
CA GLY A 181 16.95 -10.07 -4.23
C GLY A 181 15.42 -10.22 -4.09
N ASP A 182 14.73 -9.10 -4.30
CA ASP A 182 13.28 -8.99 -4.41
C ASP A 182 12.76 -9.36 -5.83
N LYS A 183 13.63 -9.93 -6.67
CA LYS A 183 13.39 -10.26 -8.09
C LYS A 183 13.05 -9.01 -8.95
N VAL A 184 13.54 -7.84 -8.56
CA VAL A 184 13.45 -6.58 -9.30
C VAL A 184 14.86 -5.99 -9.47
N SER A 185 15.32 -5.81 -10.71
CA SER A 185 16.72 -5.46 -10.97
C SER A 185 17.07 -4.00 -10.67
N ASP A 186 16.08 -3.11 -10.66
CA ASP A 186 16.25 -1.68 -10.34
C ASP A 186 15.98 -1.33 -8.87
N THR A 187 15.73 -2.33 -8.01
CA THR A 187 15.76 -2.18 -6.55
C THR A 187 17.17 -2.47 -6.04
N PRO A 188 17.87 -1.50 -5.42
CA PRO A 188 19.14 -1.78 -4.75
C PRO A 188 19.01 -2.84 -3.66
N ALA A 189 20.01 -3.73 -3.56
CA ALA A 189 20.03 -4.77 -2.54
C ALA A 189 20.25 -4.16 -1.15
N GLU A 190 19.52 -4.65 -0.16
CA GLU A 190 19.75 -4.34 1.26
C GLU A 190 19.77 -5.61 2.11
N LYS A 191 20.51 -5.59 3.22
CA LYS A 191 20.75 -6.75 4.07
C LYS A 191 19.54 -7.12 4.93
N SER A 192 18.78 -6.11 5.36
CA SER A 192 17.66 -6.26 6.28
C SER A 192 16.73 -5.05 6.17
N ALA A 193 15.47 -5.21 6.58
CA ALA A 193 14.52 -4.12 6.67
C ALA A 193 15.10 -2.90 7.41
N ALA A 194 14.84 -1.71 6.88
CA ALA A 194 15.02 -0.47 7.61
C ALA A 194 13.85 -0.25 8.56
N THR A 195 14.10 0.44 9.67
CA THR A 195 13.05 0.95 10.55
C THR A 195 13.28 2.42 10.81
N GLN A 196 12.25 3.12 11.30
CA GLN A 196 12.29 4.58 11.46
C GLN A 196 12.47 5.29 10.11
N CYS A 197 13.23 6.38 10.11
CA CYS A 197 13.52 7.24 8.97
C CYS A 197 15.03 7.46 8.85
N PRO A 198 15.81 6.41 8.55
CA PRO A 198 17.26 6.52 8.47
C PRO A 198 17.66 7.41 7.28
N ILE A 199 18.89 7.92 7.30
CA ILE A 199 19.45 8.74 6.22
C ILE A 199 20.77 8.11 5.79
N GLY A 200 20.95 7.93 4.48
CA GLY A 200 22.21 7.44 3.91
C GLY A 200 22.59 6.03 4.34
N ARG A 201 21.60 5.16 4.59
CA ARG A 201 21.84 3.77 4.96
C ARG A 201 22.31 2.99 3.73
N ASP A 202 23.41 2.27 3.90
CA ASP A 202 23.95 1.34 2.91
C ASP A 202 24.45 0.11 3.67
N SER A 203 23.65 -0.95 3.61
CA SER A 203 23.94 -2.22 4.28
C SER A 203 24.62 -3.23 3.36
N CYS A 204 24.73 -2.92 2.07
CA CYS A 204 25.33 -3.75 1.02
C CYS A 204 26.30 -2.93 0.16
N PRO A 205 27.43 -2.43 0.72
CA PRO A 205 28.33 -1.49 0.04
C PRO A 205 29.09 -2.08 -1.15
N GLU A 206 29.12 -3.41 -1.26
CA GLU A 206 29.71 -4.11 -2.41
C GLU A 206 28.71 -4.24 -3.58
N SER A 207 27.44 -3.91 -3.35
CA SER A 207 26.37 -3.86 -4.36
C SER A 207 26.14 -2.41 -4.82
N THR A 208 25.54 -2.23 -6.00
CA THR A 208 25.27 -0.89 -6.52
C THR A 208 24.02 -0.29 -5.87
N GLY A 209 24.14 0.95 -5.38
CA GLY A 209 23.02 1.73 -4.83
C GLY A 209 23.02 1.79 -3.31
N MET A 210 22.19 2.69 -2.75
CA MET A 210 21.95 2.78 -1.31
C MET A 210 20.73 1.93 -0.94
N ASP A 211 20.57 1.55 0.33
CA ASP A 211 19.38 0.84 0.79
C ASP A 211 18.11 1.65 0.37
N PRO A 212 17.07 0.99 -0.18
CA PRO A 212 15.88 1.64 -0.71
C PRO A 212 14.89 2.09 0.39
N ILE A 213 15.40 2.82 1.40
CA ILE A 213 14.70 3.21 2.64
C ILE A 213 13.44 4.08 2.45
N ARG A 214 13.20 4.58 1.24
CA ARG A 214 12.01 5.37 0.86
C ARG A 214 11.01 4.58 0.02
N ASN A 215 11.32 3.33 -0.31
CA ASN A 215 10.47 2.46 -1.11
C ASN A 215 9.29 1.95 -0.29
N TYR A 216 8.13 1.79 -0.93
CA TYR A 216 6.94 1.26 -0.27
C TYR A 216 7.13 -0.16 0.27
N MET A 217 8.03 -0.97 -0.29
CA MET A 217 8.26 -2.37 0.07
C MET A 217 9.30 -2.60 1.18
N ASP A 218 9.82 -1.53 1.80
CA ASP A 218 10.65 -1.58 3.02
C ASP A 218 9.76 -1.34 4.28
N TYR A 219 10.30 -1.47 5.50
CA TYR A 219 9.61 -1.28 6.78
C TYR A 219 9.92 0.06 7.49
N THR A 220 10.50 1.03 6.77
CA THR A 220 10.57 2.42 7.27
C THR A 220 9.18 2.98 7.64
N TYR A 221 9.15 4.02 8.45
CA TYR A 221 7.89 4.70 8.77
C TYR A 221 7.28 5.34 7.52
N ASP A 222 5.95 5.41 7.49
CA ASP A 222 5.18 5.94 6.36
C ASP A 222 5.59 7.34 5.94
N ALA A 223 5.92 8.19 6.92
CA ALA A 223 6.39 9.56 6.70
C ALA A 223 7.65 9.64 5.81
N CYS A 224 8.37 8.52 5.66
CA CYS A 224 9.61 8.43 4.90
C CYS A 224 9.47 7.67 3.58
N LYS A 225 8.32 7.06 3.32
CA LYS A 225 8.00 6.37 2.07
C LYS A 225 7.54 7.35 0.99
N THR A 226 8.50 8.01 0.37
CA THR A 226 8.27 9.12 -0.57
C THR A 226 8.47 8.74 -2.02
N ASP A 227 9.08 7.58 -2.30
CA ASP A 227 9.51 7.24 -3.64
C ASP A 227 8.41 6.40 -4.33
N PRO A 228 8.08 6.70 -5.60
CA PRO A 228 7.16 5.86 -6.35
C PRO A 228 7.76 4.46 -6.53
N PHE A 229 6.90 3.48 -6.84
CA PHE A 229 7.40 2.17 -7.28
C PHE A 229 8.34 2.33 -8.48
N THR A 230 9.41 1.55 -8.49
CA THR A 230 10.37 1.54 -9.59
C THR A 230 9.74 1.00 -10.88
N SER A 231 10.41 1.21 -12.01
CA SER A 231 9.90 0.70 -13.30
C SER A 231 9.91 -0.83 -13.32
N GLY A 232 10.91 -1.44 -12.69
CA GLY A 232 11.00 -2.87 -12.46
C GLY A 232 9.88 -3.41 -11.59
N GLN A 233 9.61 -2.77 -10.44
CA GLN A 233 8.49 -3.13 -9.55
C GLN A 233 7.15 -3.09 -10.31
N ILE A 234 6.89 -2.03 -11.09
CA ILE A 234 5.67 -1.92 -11.91
C ILE A 234 5.59 -3.06 -12.94
N THR A 235 6.70 -3.39 -13.60
CA THR A 235 6.76 -4.46 -14.60
C THR A 235 6.48 -5.82 -13.96
N ARG A 236 7.12 -6.12 -12.82
CA ARG A 236 6.88 -7.33 -12.04
C ARG A 236 5.43 -7.44 -11.63
N MET A 237 4.85 -6.38 -11.07
CA MET A 237 3.44 -6.37 -10.69
C MET A 237 2.53 -6.72 -11.86
N LYS A 238 2.73 -6.09 -13.03
CA LYS A 238 1.94 -6.39 -14.23
C LYS A 238 2.04 -7.87 -14.64
N ASN A 239 3.23 -8.44 -14.63
CA ASN A 239 3.45 -9.85 -14.97
C ASN A 239 2.75 -10.78 -13.99
N MET A 240 2.90 -10.56 -12.69
CA MET A 240 2.27 -11.36 -11.64
C MET A 240 0.74 -11.24 -11.67
N MET A 241 0.22 -10.04 -11.87
CA MET A 241 -1.20 -9.78 -12.05
C MET A 241 -1.79 -10.47 -13.29
N GLN A 242 -1.02 -10.60 -14.37
CA GLN A 242 -1.44 -11.35 -15.55
C GLN A 242 -1.40 -12.86 -15.31
N GLN A 243 -0.37 -13.37 -14.66
CA GLN A 243 -0.18 -14.80 -14.46
C GLN A 243 -1.18 -15.39 -13.47
N HIS A 244 -1.42 -14.70 -12.36
CA HIS A 244 -2.16 -15.25 -11.22
C HIS A 244 -3.55 -14.64 -11.02
N ARG A 245 -3.84 -13.51 -11.69
CA ARG A 245 -5.06 -12.75 -11.45
C ARG A 245 -5.76 -12.29 -12.73
N ALA A 246 -5.57 -12.98 -13.86
CA ALA A 246 -6.18 -12.57 -15.14
C ALA A 246 -7.72 -12.60 -15.15
N SER A 247 -8.35 -13.43 -14.29
CA SER A 247 -9.80 -13.67 -14.27
C SER A 247 -10.36 -13.80 -12.87
#